data_AF-A0A1V5Z304-F1
#
_entry.id   AF-A0A1V5Z304-F1
#
_cell.length_a   1.000
_cell.length_b   1.000
_cell.length_c   1.000
_cell.angle_alpha   90.00
_cell.angle_beta   90.00
_cell.angle_gamma   90.00
#
_symmetry.space_group_name_H-M   'P 1'
#
loop_
_entity.id
_entity.type
_entity.pdbx_description
1 polymer ?
#
loop_
_entity_poly.entity_id
_entity_poly.type
_entity_poly.pdbx_seq_one_letter_code
_entity_poly.pdbx_strand_id
1 'polypeptide(L)'
;MPESLSDNWKEHLGSDWQAVHADFLHRLGNLTITQENASIKNADFEVKKAWYALDNLLINANMKNIRFWRRYQIDQRSGVLAAFCVKIWARCEVSDTEEDRPSMTPATCMRQGEIPKIARPSVLTIAGSTCEVRFWYQVLEQTIKVIFEKEPQKLDRIVREYPGYFSDDLSKFKSRVGPYSYKSRFGRYQIRDMCLNILRLVGWNEEVWCLTCE
;
A
#
# COMPACT_ATOMS: atom_id res chain seq x y z
N MET A 1 24.09 1.97 -11.40
CA MET A 1 25.46 1.74 -10.87
C MET A 1 25.45 0.52 -9.94
N PRO A 2 26.50 -0.30 -9.88
CA PRO A 2 26.54 -1.47 -9.01
C PRO A 2 26.92 -1.08 -7.57
N GLU A 3 26.50 -1.90 -6.60
CA GLU A 3 26.92 -1.72 -5.19
C GLU A 3 28.40 -2.08 -5.02
N SER A 4 28.85 -3.11 -5.73
CA SER A 4 30.24 -3.53 -5.79
C SER A 4 30.84 -3.18 -7.15
N LEU A 5 31.86 -2.31 -7.16
CA LEU A 5 32.50 -1.86 -8.40
C LEU A 5 33.54 -2.86 -8.90
N SER A 6 33.44 -3.22 -10.17
CA SER A 6 34.53 -3.83 -10.95
C SER A 6 35.54 -2.75 -11.36
N ASP A 7 36.72 -3.17 -11.84
CA ASP A 7 37.71 -2.22 -12.37
C ASP A 7 37.19 -1.48 -13.61
N ASN A 8 36.41 -2.16 -14.46
CA ASN A 8 35.69 -1.52 -15.57
C ASN A 8 34.80 -0.36 -15.09
N TRP A 9 34.06 -0.57 -13.99
CA TRP A 9 33.23 0.49 -13.43
C TRP A 9 34.06 1.67 -12.91
N LYS A 10 35.22 1.44 -12.29
CA LYS A 10 36.11 2.53 -11.86
C LYS A 10 36.56 3.39 -13.04
N GLU A 11 36.87 2.78 -14.19
CA GLU A 11 37.19 3.52 -15.42
C GLU A 11 36.01 4.37 -15.93
N HIS A 12 34.80 3.82 -15.89
CA HIS A 12 33.58 4.56 -16.28
C HIS A 12 33.28 5.75 -15.37
N LEU A 13 33.57 5.63 -14.07
CA LEU A 13 33.36 6.70 -13.09
C LEU A 13 34.49 7.76 -13.13
N GLY A 14 35.70 7.37 -13.53
CA GLY A 14 36.86 8.27 -13.68
C GLY A 14 37.81 8.27 -12.49
N SER A 15 38.73 9.25 -12.43
CA SER A 15 39.71 9.37 -11.34
C SER A 15 39.05 9.47 -9.97
N ASP A 16 37.92 10.15 -9.90
CA ASP A 16 37.20 10.43 -8.65
C ASP A 16 36.17 9.34 -8.33
N TRP A 17 36.35 8.12 -8.86
CA TRP A 17 35.37 7.05 -8.77
C TRP A 17 34.92 6.74 -7.33
N GLN A 18 35.80 6.90 -6.35
CA GLN A 18 35.50 6.68 -4.92
C GLN A 18 34.45 7.66 -4.43
N ALA A 19 34.68 8.96 -4.64
CA ALA A 19 33.75 10.02 -4.25
C ALA A 19 32.44 9.92 -5.05
N VAL A 20 32.56 9.69 -6.37
CA VAL A 20 31.38 9.54 -7.23
C VAL A 20 30.53 8.36 -6.80
N HIS A 21 31.13 7.20 -6.48
CA HIS A 21 30.36 6.05 -6.02
C HIS A 21 29.67 6.33 -4.68
N ALA A 22 30.41 6.84 -3.71
CA ALA A 22 29.87 7.14 -2.37
C ALA A 22 28.70 8.12 -2.42
N ASP A 23 28.82 9.22 -3.17
CA ASP A 23 27.83 10.30 -3.18
C ASP A 23 26.71 10.10 -4.20
N PHE A 24 26.96 9.29 -5.24
CA PHE A 24 26.04 9.16 -6.37
C PHE A 24 25.35 7.80 -6.50
N LEU A 25 25.78 6.74 -5.80
CA LEU A 25 25.19 5.40 -5.92
C LEU A 25 23.65 5.41 -5.88
N HIS A 26 23.06 6.16 -4.94
CA HIS A 26 21.61 6.23 -4.71
C HIS A 26 20.93 7.48 -5.30
N ARG A 27 21.52 8.11 -6.32
CA ARG A 27 20.90 9.25 -7.02
C ARG A 27 19.88 8.78 -8.04
N LEU A 28 18.90 9.64 -8.31
CA LEU A 28 17.82 9.38 -9.26
C LEU A 28 18.34 8.95 -10.65
N GLY A 29 19.45 9.52 -11.11
CA GLY A 29 20.08 9.13 -12.37
C GLY A 29 20.45 7.65 -12.46
N ASN A 30 20.70 6.98 -11.32
CA ASN A 30 20.97 5.54 -11.29
C ASN A 30 19.71 4.68 -11.24
N LEU A 31 18.52 5.29 -11.16
CA LEU A 31 17.26 4.56 -11.22
C LEU A 31 17.04 4.01 -12.62
N THR A 32 16.97 2.68 -12.67
CA THR A 32 16.68 1.89 -13.86
C THR A 32 15.85 0.70 -13.43
N ILE A 33 14.94 0.28 -14.29
CA ILE A 33 14.23 -0.99 -14.18
C ILE A 33 14.47 -1.77 -15.47
N THR A 34 14.73 -3.06 -15.33
CA THR A 34 14.77 -4.04 -16.42
C THR A 34 13.96 -5.29 -16.08
N GLN A 35 13.75 -6.17 -17.04
CA GLN A 35 13.15 -7.49 -16.76
C GLN A 35 14.06 -8.37 -15.86
N GLU A 36 15.38 -8.17 -15.93
CA GLU A 36 16.40 -9.04 -15.32
C GLU A 36 17.28 -8.30 -14.29
N ASN A 37 16.70 -7.43 -13.46
CA ASN A 37 17.47 -6.58 -12.51
C ASN A 37 18.40 -7.38 -11.58
N ALA A 38 17.97 -8.57 -11.13
CA ALA A 38 18.75 -9.43 -10.25
C ALA A 38 20.01 -9.94 -10.95
N SER A 39 19.86 -10.45 -12.17
CA SER A 39 20.91 -11.04 -12.99
C SER A 39 22.00 -10.02 -13.37
N ILE A 40 21.64 -8.74 -13.52
CA ILE A 40 22.57 -7.69 -13.94
C ILE A 40 23.00 -6.75 -12.81
N LYS A 41 22.68 -7.03 -11.54
CA LYS A 41 22.88 -6.10 -10.41
C LYS A 41 24.29 -5.49 -10.35
N ASN A 42 25.32 -6.34 -10.38
CA ASN A 42 26.73 -5.95 -10.33
C ASN A 42 27.48 -6.10 -11.68
N ALA A 43 26.75 -6.28 -12.79
CA ALA A 43 27.36 -6.40 -14.10
C ALA A 43 28.03 -5.09 -14.56
N ASP A 44 28.97 -5.21 -15.49
CA ASP A 44 29.66 -4.07 -16.11
C ASP A 44 28.69 -3.14 -16.85
N PHE A 45 29.12 -1.90 -17.08
CA PHE A 45 28.25 -0.87 -17.66
C PHE A 45 27.79 -1.24 -19.08
N GLU A 46 28.68 -1.82 -19.90
CA GLU A 46 28.34 -2.25 -21.26
C GLU A 46 27.30 -3.38 -21.27
N VAL A 47 27.42 -4.37 -20.37
CA VAL A 47 26.43 -5.44 -20.21
C VAL A 47 25.07 -4.85 -19.83
N LYS A 48 25.05 -3.96 -18.84
CA LYS A 48 23.84 -3.26 -18.42
C LYS A 48 23.22 -2.46 -19.56
N LYS A 49 24.01 -1.73 -20.35
CA LYS A 49 23.54 -0.99 -21.53
C LYS A 49 22.89 -1.89 -22.59
N ALA A 50 23.44 -3.08 -22.83
CA ALA A 50 22.83 -4.04 -23.75
C ALA A 50 21.42 -4.45 -23.28
N TRP A 51 21.24 -4.71 -21.99
CA TRP A 51 19.92 -4.99 -21.42
C TRP A 51 18.98 -3.79 -21.48
N TYR A 52 19.46 -2.60 -21.14
CA TYR A 52 18.70 -1.36 -21.28
C TYR A 52 18.28 -1.09 -22.72
N ALA A 53 19.01 -1.66 -23.68
CA ALA A 53 18.72 -1.50 -25.08
C ALA A 53 17.61 -2.39 -25.61
N LEU A 54 17.44 -3.57 -24.99
CA LEU A 54 16.37 -4.53 -25.26
C LEU A 54 15.05 -4.09 -24.63
N ASP A 55 15.11 -3.46 -23.46
CA ASP A 55 13.91 -2.97 -22.78
C ASP A 55 13.36 -1.70 -23.44
N ASN A 56 12.10 -1.75 -23.88
CA ASN A 56 11.37 -0.60 -24.46
C ASN A 56 10.89 0.43 -23.42
N LEU A 57 11.53 0.47 -22.24
CA LEU A 57 11.14 1.38 -21.17
C LEU A 57 11.70 2.78 -21.44
N LEU A 58 10.81 3.77 -21.51
CA LEU A 58 11.14 5.19 -21.72
C LEU A 58 12.21 5.71 -20.76
N ILE A 59 12.22 5.21 -19.52
CA ILE A 59 13.22 5.56 -18.50
C ILE A 59 14.65 5.19 -18.93
N ASN A 60 14.85 4.23 -19.83
CA ASN A 60 16.15 3.74 -20.28
C ASN A 60 16.56 4.25 -21.66
N ALA A 61 15.69 4.96 -22.38
CA ALA A 61 15.89 5.31 -23.79
C ALA A 61 17.22 6.00 -24.08
N ASN A 62 17.66 6.91 -23.19
CA ASN A 62 18.88 7.70 -23.38
C ASN A 62 20.17 6.98 -22.93
N MET A 63 20.09 5.77 -22.37
CA MET A 63 21.26 5.04 -21.85
C MET A 63 22.16 4.49 -22.95
N LYS A 64 21.59 4.19 -24.13
CA LYS A 64 22.32 3.59 -25.27
C LYS A 64 23.51 4.44 -25.74
N ASN A 65 23.36 5.76 -25.70
CA ASN A 65 24.33 6.71 -26.26
C ASN A 65 25.42 7.13 -25.27
N ILE A 66 25.40 6.59 -24.04
CA ILE A 66 26.30 7.03 -22.98
C ILE A 66 27.57 6.19 -23.01
N ARG A 67 28.70 6.87 -23.23
CA ARG A 67 30.03 6.23 -23.27
C ARG A 67 30.64 6.07 -21.88
N PHE A 68 30.49 7.06 -21.01
CA PHE A 68 31.01 7.04 -19.64
C PHE A 68 29.92 7.40 -18.64
N TRP A 69 29.94 6.76 -17.48
CA TRP A 69 28.94 6.95 -16.43
C TRP A 69 29.46 7.86 -15.31
N ARG A 70 29.93 9.06 -15.67
CA ARG A 70 30.51 9.99 -14.70
C ARG A 70 29.42 10.79 -14.01
N ARG A 71 29.83 11.55 -12.99
CA ARG A 71 29.00 12.51 -12.28
C ARG A 71 28.07 13.32 -13.20
N TYR A 72 28.63 13.90 -14.27
CA TYR A 72 27.87 14.71 -15.22
C TYR A 72 26.68 13.94 -15.83
N GLN A 73 26.88 12.71 -16.27
CA GLN A 73 25.79 11.90 -16.86
C GLN A 73 24.74 11.52 -15.81
N ILE A 74 25.15 11.25 -14.57
CA ILE A 74 24.22 10.94 -13.48
C ILE A 74 23.37 12.16 -13.15
N ASP A 75 23.97 13.35 -13.05
CA ASP A 75 23.26 14.61 -12.77
C ASP A 75 22.31 14.97 -13.91
N GLN A 76 22.76 14.92 -15.16
CA GLN A 76 21.91 15.17 -16.32
C GLN A 76 20.69 14.25 -16.36
N ARG A 77 20.90 12.94 -16.17
CA ARG A 77 19.80 11.99 -16.15
C ARG A 77 18.88 12.21 -14.94
N SER A 78 19.44 12.54 -13.77
CA SER A 78 18.63 12.89 -12.59
C SER A 78 17.68 14.04 -12.89
N GLY A 79 18.15 15.09 -13.57
CA GLY A 79 17.31 16.22 -13.99
C GLY A 79 16.20 15.82 -14.96
N VAL A 80 16.52 14.99 -15.97
CA VAL A 80 15.52 14.48 -16.92
C VAL A 80 14.43 13.67 -16.20
N LEU A 81 14.83 12.76 -15.31
CA LEU A 81 13.89 11.93 -14.55
C LEU A 81 13.06 12.76 -13.59
N ALA A 82 13.65 13.74 -12.90
CA ALA A 82 12.92 14.65 -12.02
C ALA A 82 11.86 15.44 -12.79
N ALA A 83 12.19 15.92 -14.00
CA ALA A 83 11.23 16.61 -14.86
C ALA A 83 10.06 15.70 -15.29
N PHE A 84 10.32 14.41 -15.55
CA PHE A 84 9.25 13.43 -15.76
C PHE A 84 8.39 13.24 -14.51
N CYS A 85 9.00 13.11 -13.33
CA CYS A 85 8.29 12.95 -12.07
C CYS A 85 7.31 14.12 -11.83
N VAL A 86 7.75 15.37 -12.03
CA VAL A 86 6.90 16.56 -11.86
C VAL A 86 5.72 16.58 -12.84
N LYS A 87 5.89 16.06 -14.06
CA LYS A 87 4.82 15.97 -15.06
C LYS A 87 3.79 14.90 -14.73
N ILE A 88 4.22 13.77 -14.19
CA ILE A 88 3.34 12.63 -13.87
C ILE A 88 2.65 12.85 -12.53
N TRP A 89 3.42 13.21 -11.52
CA TRP A 89 2.95 13.53 -10.17
C TRP A 89 2.89 15.05 -10.03
N ALA A 90 1.98 15.65 -10.78
CA ALA A 90 1.65 17.06 -10.58
C ALA A 90 1.30 17.27 -9.11
N ARG A 91 1.77 18.39 -8.56
CA ARG A 91 1.47 18.78 -7.18
C ARG A 91 -0.04 18.76 -7.02
N CYS A 92 -0.55 17.96 -6.08
CA CYS A 92 -1.90 18.18 -5.58
C CYS A 92 -1.90 19.59 -5.01
N GLU A 93 -2.59 20.50 -5.69
CA GLU A 93 -3.05 21.73 -5.05
C GLU A 93 -4.01 21.26 -3.97
N VAL A 94 -3.49 21.13 -2.76
CA VAL A 94 -4.35 21.24 -1.59
C VAL A 94 -4.85 22.67 -1.70
N SER A 95 -6.12 22.85 -2.06
CA SER A 95 -6.72 24.15 -1.89
C SER A 95 -6.46 24.52 -0.43
N ASP A 96 -5.80 25.65 -0.20
CA ASP A 96 -5.81 26.31 1.11
C ASP A 96 -7.23 26.84 1.42
N THR A 97 -8.26 26.05 1.11
CA THR A 97 -9.43 26.01 1.94
C THR A 97 -8.91 25.46 3.26
N GLU A 98 -8.57 26.38 4.16
CA GLU A 98 -8.88 26.21 5.57
C GLU A 98 -10.37 25.84 5.65
N GLU A 99 -10.71 24.60 5.31
CA GLU A 99 -11.96 24.02 5.74
C GLU A 99 -11.78 23.91 7.25
N ASP A 100 -12.43 24.85 7.93
CA ASP A 100 -12.72 24.86 9.35
C ASP A 100 -12.48 23.48 9.93
N ARG A 101 -11.38 23.36 10.68
CA ARG A 101 -11.15 22.21 11.55
C ARG A 101 -12.42 22.13 12.40
N PRO A 102 -13.36 21.18 12.18
CA PRO A 102 -14.52 21.12 13.03
C PRO A 102 -13.93 20.77 14.38
N SER A 103 -14.16 21.65 15.36
CA SER A 103 -13.93 21.35 16.75
C SER A 103 -14.47 19.93 16.98
N MET A 104 -13.60 18.96 17.24
CA MET A 104 -14.02 17.59 17.49
C MET A 104 -14.70 17.54 18.85
N THR A 105 -15.97 17.92 18.86
CA THR A 105 -17.01 17.29 19.68
C THR A 105 -17.05 15.79 19.33
N PRO A 106 -17.45 14.93 20.27
CA PRO A 106 -16.99 13.54 20.34
C PRO A 106 -17.38 12.72 19.10
N ALA A 107 -16.36 12.05 18.55
CA ALA A 107 -16.45 10.78 17.85
C ALA A 107 -17.59 10.67 16.81
N THR A 108 -17.43 11.34 15.67
CA THR A 108 -18.30 11.10 14.51
C THR A 108 -18.16 9.65 14.06
N CYS A 109 -19.31 9.00 13.89
CA CYS A 109 -19.40 7.61 13.50
C CYS A 109 -18.78 7.36 12.11
N MET A 110 -17.78 6.49 12.00
CA MET A 110 -17.06 6.15 10.76
C MET A 110 -17.86 5.23 9.84
N ARG A 111 -19.09 5.64 9.48
CA ARG A 111 -19.94 4.92 8.51
C ARG A 111 -19.58 5.26 7.08
N GLN A 112 -19.17 6.49 6.83
CA GLN A 112 -18.86 7.03 5.50
C GLN A 112 -17.64 7.95 5.58
N GLY A 113 -17.12 8.35 4.42
CA GLY A 113 -15.98 9.28 4.33
C GLY A 113 -14.62 8.60 4.34
N GLU A 114 -13.57 9.42 4.42
CA GLU A 114 -12.19 8.94 4.42
C GLU A 114 -11.77 8.43 5.81
N ILE A 115 -11.00 7.34 5.84
CA ILE A 115 -10.36 6.85 7.06
C ILE A 115 -8.88 7.25 6.99
N PRO A 116 -8.43 8.22 7.81
CA PRO A 116 -7.04 8.66 7.82
C PRO A 116 -6.09 7.47 8.01
N LYS A 117 -4.91 7.51 7.39
CA LYS A 117 -3.92 6.41 7.50
C LYS A 117 -3.45 6.19 8.94
N ILE A 118 -3.46 7.25 9.76
CA ILE A 118 -3.00 7.24 11.14
C ILE A 118 -4.11 6.80 12.10
N ALA A 119 -5.39 6.87 11.67
CA ALA A 119 -6.54 6.60 12.50
C ALA A 119 -6.55 5.14 13.00
N ARG A 120 -6.76 4.99 14.30
CA ARG A 120 -6.89 3.70 14.98
C ARG A 120 -8.31 3.54 15.48
N PRO A 121 -8.93 2.37 15.29
CA PRO A 121 -10.23 2.11 15.89
C PRO A 121 -10.08 2.19 17.41
N SER A 122 -11.05 2.78 18.10
CA SER A 122 -11.06 2.92 19.56
C SER A 122 -12.30 2.26 20.16
N VAL A 123 -13.49 2.70 19.76
CA VAL A 123 -14.76 2.17 20.27
C VAL A 123 -15.68 1.75 19.13
N LEU A 124 -16.23 0.54 19.23
CA LEU A 124 -17.20 -0.03 18.30
C LEU A 124 -18.50 -0.33 19.04
N THR A 125 -19.60 0.26 18.57
CA THR A 125 -20.96 0.01 19.04
C THR A 125 -21.72 -0.79 17.99
N ILE A 126 -22.30 -1.92 18.38
CA ILE A 126 -23.09 -2.80 17.51
C ILE A 126 -24.38 -3.20 18.23
N ALA A 127 -25.53 -2.80 17.71
CA ALA A 127 -26.86 -3.15 18.22
C ALA A 127 -27.01 -2.93 19.74
N GLY A 128 -26.47 -1.82 20.23
CA GLY A 128 -26.49 -1.42 21.65
C GLY A 128 -25.31 -1.95 22.49
N SER A 129 -24.52 -2.89 21.98
CA SER A 129 -23.32 -3.40 22.66
C SER A 129 -22.11 -2.55 22.27
N THR A 130 -21.43 -1.99 23.27
CA THR A 130 -20.21 -1.17 23.05
C THR A 130 -18.98 -1.98 23.44
N CYS A 131 -17.96 -2.00 22.59
CA CYS A 131 -16.71 -2.71 22.82
C CYS A 131 -15.50 -1.85 22.43
N GLU A 132 -14.45 -1.92 23.24
CA GLU A 132 -13.16 -1.32 22.91
C GLU A 132 -12.41 -2.21 21.90
N VAL A 133 -11.89 -1.57 20.87
CA VAL A 133 -11.13 -2.21 19.79
C VAL A 133 -9.83 -1.44 19.62
N ARG A 134 -8.72 -2.15 19.41
CA ARG A 134 -7.39 -1.55 19.18
C ARG A 134 -6.89 -1.75 17.76
N PHE A 135 -7.41 -2.77 17.08
CA PHE A 135 -6.99 -3.16 15.74
C PHE A 135 -8.19 -3.35 14.82
N TRP A 136 -8.00 -3.04 13.54
CA TRP A 136 -9.05 -3.14 12.54
C TRP A 136 -9.65 -4.55 12.42
N TYR A 137 -8.85 -5.62 12.49
CA TYR A 137 -9.38 -6.97 12.42
C TYR A 137 -10.36 -7.29 13.57
N GLN A 138 -10.21 -6.64 14.73
CA GLN A 138 -11.12 -6.80 15.87
C GLN A 138 -12.49 -6.19 15.57
N VAL A 139 -12.56 -5.16 14.73
CA VAL A 139 -13.84 -4.55 14.33
C VAL A 139 -14.71 -5.56 13.61
N LEU A 140 -14.14 -6.26 12.63
CA LEU A 140 -14.85 -7.32 11.89
C LEU A 140 -15.19 -8.50 12.81
N GLU A 141 -14.23 -8.93 13.63
CA GLU A 141 -14.43 -10.05 14.56
C GLU A 141 -15.57 -9.79 15.55
N GLN A 142 -15.62 -8.59 16.17
CA GLN A 142 -16.70 -8.22 17.08
C GLN A 142 -18.04 -8.06 16.36
N THR A 143 -18.04 -7.52 15.14
CA THR A 143 -19.25 -7.42 14.31
C THR A 143 -19.85 -8.81 14.05
N ILE A 144 -19.03 -9.78 13.65
CA ILE A 144 -19.50 -11.15 13.39
C ILE A 144 -19.95 -11.84 14.69
N LYS A 145 -19.22 -11.66 15.80
CA LYS A 145 -19.59 -12.23 17.11
C LYS A 145 -20.97 -11.75 17.57
N VAL A 146 -21.22 -10.44 17.54
CA VAL A 146 -22.52 -9.88 17.96
C VAL A 146 -23.66 -10.36 17.06
N ILE A 147 -23.43 -10.49 15.75
CA ILE A 147 -24.43 -11.05 14.83
C ILE A 147 -24.72 -12.51 15.18
N PHE A 148 -23.68 -13.32 15.44
CA PHE A 148 -23.83 -14.73 15.79
C PHE A 148 -24.55 -14.93 17.13
N GLU A 149 -24.27 -14.08 18.13
CA GLU A 149 -24.92 -14.12 19.44
C GLU A 149 -26.41 -13.77 19.37
N LYS A 150 -26.78 -12.78 18.55
CA LYS A 150 -28.18 -12.33 18.43
C LYS A 150 -29.00 -13.19 17.48
N GLU A 151 -28.44 -13.51 16.32
CA GLU A 151 -29.18 -14.16 15.22
C GLU A 151 -28.28 -15.16 14.45
N PRO A 152 -27.96 -16.33 15.03
CA PRO A 152 -27.01 -17.28 14.45
C PRO A 152 -27.43 -17.79 13.07
N GLN A 153 -28.74 -17.93 12.81
CA GLN A 153 -29.30 -18.37 11.53
C GLN A 153 -28.96 -17.41 10.37
N LYS A 154 -28.71 -16.13 10.64
CA LYS A 154 -28.35 -15.16 9.60
C LYS A 154 -26.91 -15.31 9.15
N LEU A 155 -26.06 -16.00 9.92
CA LEU A 155 -24.68 -16.26 9.55
C LEU A 155 -24.59 -17.28 8.40
N ASP A 156 -25.53 -18.22 8.30
CA ASP A 156 -25.65 -19.12 7.13
C ASP A 156 -25.83 -18.35 5.82
N ARG A 157 -26.61 -17.27 5.86
CA ARG A 157 -26.81 -16.39 4.71
C ARG A 157 -25.51 -15.69 4.32
N ILE A 158 -24.75 -15.20 5.30
CA ILE A 158 -23.45 -14.55 5.07
C ILE A 158 -22.46 -15.53 4.42
N VAL A 159 -22.41 -16.79 4.89
CA VAL A 159 -21.51 -17.81 4.33
C VAL A 159 -21.85 -18.13 2.87
N ARG A 160 -23.14 -18.20 2.53
CA ARG A 160 -23.61 -18.46 1.16
C ARG A 160 -23.29 -17.32 0.20
N GLU A 161 -23.47 -16.08 0.63
CA GLU A 161 -23.24 -14.89 -0.21
C GLU A 161 -21.75 -14.52 -0.32
N TYR A 162 -20.95 -14.88 0.68
CA TYR A 162 -19.52 -14.56 0.75
C TYR A 162 -18.62 -15.80 0.91
N PRO A 163 -18.66 -16.80 -0.01
CA PRO A 163 -17.92 -18.06 0.12
C PRO A 163 -16.38 -17.90 0.03
N GLY A 164 -15.92 -16.77 -0.51
CA GLY A 164 -14.50 -16.39 -0.56
C GLY A 164 -13.94 -15.84 0.75
N TYR A 165 -14.82 -15.46 1.69
CA TYR A 165 -14.47 -14.81 2.95
C TYR A 165 -14.92 -15.60 4.18
N PHE A 166 -16.02 -16.36 4.06
CA PHE A 166 -16.63 -17.16 5.11
C PHE A 166 -16.76 -18.62 4.65
N SER A 167 -16.71 -19.56 5.59
CA SER A 167 -16.90 -21.00 5.34
C SER A 167 -17.47 -21.69 6.58
N ASP A 168 -18.16 -22.79 6.34
CA ASP A 168 -18.53 -23.83 7.32
C ASP A 168 -17.36 -24.76 7.69
N ASP A 169 -16.32 -24.86 6.86
CA ASP A 169 -15.10 -25.60 7.20
C ASP A 169 -14.19 -24.81 8.16
N LEU A 170 -13.99 -25.33 9.37
CA LEU A 170 -13.13 -24.78 10.41
C LEU A 170 -11.63 -24.75 10.08
N SER A 171 -11.21 -25.50 9.04
CA SER A 171 -9.81 -25.61 8.60
C SER A 171 -9.44 -24.59 7.54
N LYS A 172 -10.44 -24.02 6.85
CA LYS A 172 -10.21 -23.12 5.70
C LYS A 172 -9.60 -21.79 6.11
N PHE A 173 -10.03 -21.23 7.25
CA PHE A 173 -9.53 -19.94 7.75
C PHE A 173 -9.13 -19.97 9.22
N LYS A 174 -8.24 -19.03 9.59
CA LYS A 174 -7.66 -18.96 10.95
C LYS A 174 -8.63 -18.39 11.99
N SER A 175 -9.48 -17.44 11.61
CA SER A 175 -10.47 -16.86 12.53
C SER A 175 -11.75 -17.66 12.52
N ARG A 176 -12.39 -17.81 13.69
CA ARG A 176 -13.52 -18.70 13.90
C ARG A 176 -14.59 -18.01 14.74
N VAL A 177 -15.85 -18.26 14.40
CA VAL A 177 -17.03 -17.88 15.20
C VAL A 177 -18.02 -19.04 15.10
N GLY A 178 -18.29 -19.68 16.23
CA GLY A 178 -19.16 -20.87 16.28
C GLY A 178 -18.63 -21.99 15.34
N PRO A 179 -19.50 -22.58 14.50
CA PRO A 179 -19.10 -23.61 13.54
C PRO A 179 -18.49 -23.06 12.24
N TYR A 180 -18.27 -21.73 12.13
CA TYR A 180 -17.79 -21.11 10.90
C TYR A 180 -16.36 -20.57 11.03
N SER A 181 -15.63 -20.59 9.93
CA SER A 181 -14.34 -19.90 9.78
C SER A 181 -14.45 -18.73 8.81
N TYR A 182 -13.61 -17.72 9.00
CA TYR A 182 -13.57 -16.54 8.12
C TYR A 182 -12.20 -15.88 8.06
N LYS A 183 -11.98 -15.11 7.00
CA LYS A 183 -10.83 -14.22 6.86
C LYS A 183 -11.05 -12.96 7.69
N SER A 184 -10.10 -12.59 8.56
CA SER A 184 -10.21 -11.43 9.45
C SER A 184 -9.22 -10.29 9.12
N ARG A 185 -8.22 -10.55 8.27
CA ARG A 185 -7.13 -9.60 7.99
C ARG A 185 -7.34 -8.91 6.65
N PHE A 186 -7.85 -7.68 6.70
CA PHE A 186 -8.08 -6.83 5.54
C PHE A 186 -7.66 -5.38 5.82
N GLY A 187 -7.70 -4.53 4.78
CA GLY A 187 -7.48 -3.09 4.93
C GLY A 187 -8.64 -2.40 5.65
N ARG A 188 -8.38 -1.24 6.26
CA ARG A 188 -9.36 -0.46 7.06
C ARG A 188 -10.69 -0.18 6.31
N TYR A 189 -10.61 0.24 5.04
CA TYR A 189 -11.79 0.48 4.21
C TYR A 189 -12.55 -0.82 3.95
N GLN A 190 -11.85 -1.88 3.55
CA GLN A 190 -12.46 -3.19 3.32
C GLN A 190 -13.17 -3.72 4.56
N ILE A 191 -12.60 -3.50 5.75
CA ILE A 191 -13.21 -3.93 7.03
C ILE A 191 -14.50 -3.16 7.29
N ARG A 192 -14.47 -1.82 7.22
CA ARG A 192 -15.67 -1.00 7.38
C ARG A 192 -16.76 -1.41 6.39
N ASP A 193 -16.41 -1.46 5.10
CA ASP A 193 -17.37 -1.72 4.03
C ASP A 193 -17.94 -3.15 4.13
N MET A 194 -17.10 -4.13 4.50
CA MET A 194 -17.56 -5.49 4.77
C MET A 194 -18.52 -5.54 5.96
N CYS A 195 -18.23 -4.85 7.06
CA CYS A 195 -19.14 -4.79 8.22
C CYS A 195 -20.50 -4.21 7.83
N LEU A 196 -20.52 -3.08 7.11
CA LEU A 196 -21.75 -2.43 6.65
C LEU A 196 -22.54 -3.32 5.67
N ASN A 197 -21.87 -3.97 4.72
CA ASN A 197 -22.52 -4.88 3.79
C ASN A 197 -23.09 -6.13 4.49
N ILE A 198 -22.37 -6.67 5.47
CA ILE A 198 -22.87 -7.77 6.31
C ILE A 198 -24.14 -7.34 7.05
N LEU A 199 -24.16 -6.14 7.64
CA LEU A 199 -25.35 -5.63 8.34
C LEU A 199 -26.55 -5.50 7.41
N ARG A 200 -26.35 -4.94 6.21
CA ARG A 200 -27.39 -4.87 5.17
C ARG A 200 -27.92 -6.26 4.80
N LEU A 201 -27.04 -7.24 4.66
CA LEU A 201 -27.41 -8.61 4.31
C LEU A 201 -28.25 -9.30 5.41
N VAL A 202 -27.91 -9.03 6.67
CA VAL A 202 -28.62 -9.51 7.87
C VAL A 202 -29.92 -8.74 8.10
N GLY A 203 -30.13 -7.64 7.37
CA GLY A 203 -31.31 -6.77 7.47
C GLY A 203 -31.28 -5.85 8.69
N TRP A 204 -30.09 -5.57 9.23
CA TRP A 204 -29.90 -4.60 10.30
C TRP A 204 -29.75 -3.19 9.74
N ASN A 205 -30.33 -2.20 10.41
CA ASN A 205 -30.14 -0.79 10.06
C ASN A 205 -28.66 -0.41 10.31
N GLU A 206 -28.02 0.31 9.39
CA GLU A 206 -26.65 0.79 9.53
C GLU A 206 -26.43 1.66 10.78
N GLU A 207 -27.49 2.27 11.30
CA GLU A 207 -27.47 3.05 12.54
C GLU A 207 -27.09 2.21 13.77
N VAL A 208 -27.32 0.89 13.73
CA VAL A 208 -26.95 0.02 14.85
C VAL A 208 -25.44 -0.20 14.93
N TRP A 209 -24.69 0.17 13.90
CA TRP A 209 -23.24 0.00 13.86
C TRP A 209 -22.56 1.36 13.89
N CYS A 210 -21.60 1.50 14.79
CA CYS A 210 -20.82 2.71 14.89
C CYS A 210 -19.39 2.46 15.32
N LEU A 211 -18.44 2.82 14.47
CA LEU A 211 -17.02 2.78 14.78
C LEU A 211 -16.52 4.21 15.00
N THR A 212 -15.75 4.38 16.07
CA THR A 212 -15.04 5.62 16.37
C THR A 212 -13.54 5.35 16.29
N CYS A 213 -12.78 6.38 15.93
CA CYS A 213 -11.34 6.27 15.76
C CYS A 213 -10.63 7.44 16.46
N GLU A 214 -9.41 7.18 16.89
CA GLU A 214 -8.45 8.14 17.47
C GLU A 214 -7.23 8.32 16.56
#